data_AF-A0A4Q4URN9-F1
#
_entry.id   AF-A0A4Q4URN9-F1
#
_cell.length_a   1.000
_cell.length_b   1.000
_cell.length_c   1.000
_cell.angle_alpha   90.00
_cell.angle_beta   90.00
_cell.angle_gamma   90.00
#
_symmetry.space_group_name_H-M   'P 1'
#
loop_
_entity.id
_entity.type
_entity.pdbx_description
1 polymer ?
#
loop_
_entity_poly.entity_id
_entity_poly.type
_entity_poly.pdbx_seq_one_letter_code
_entity_poly.pdbx_strand_id
1 'polypeptide(L)'
;MSLRTFYLMGLVAVVLGQDIPPDFSFRGAAQSISAELRSPTFIPYSRPAQKVEEFIAAGDSYTAGTGCNGLNEIIAGDALRGKRSYPMQMSTDKDNWGFINGDETLPRFSFPAYTGDTTVELVSKQLIQGDYKDNNRNLPRGQPFGKPQIAVVTIGGNDAELSNILNDCIYLGWRPGDCQATLSALQKEIDDGTLRDKVNYALYQVAHTGRESGGANPRESFQVYVPSYITFFNEANTECDSISWSLWPWRRSWLTTQLRQQLNRLTTQVNAVIKAAAEDLERMGVIFVEGLEDAYNGHRFCEPGHTNQQMVDYETWFWSQYAPIDTPSEGPGDPNNPYPADDLDPAQLLLDFIFPGDNRKVAEVSETSPPWEWEGAEKFPTFNDLLLAISNAEDINSTAVPFNLKRSFHPKATAFAEHKTLIFAAVANNRDAATSDNNGANYTERCKDWDIKEDRLLISTFKLDDLMTVQDDGYVECFGHISAPTQY
;
A
#
# COMPACT_ATOMS: atom_id res chain seq x y z
N MET A 1 -1.88 48.38 -19.62
CA MET A 1 -2.81 47.29 -19.99
C MET A 1 -2.11 46.43 -21.03
N SER A 2 -2.11 45.11 -20.86
CA SER A 2 -1.42 44.09 -21.67
C SER A 2 0.05 43.80 -21.29
N LEU A 3 0.41 42.50 -21.31
CA LEU A 3 1.69 41.84 -20.98
C LEU A 3 1.96 41.37 -19.53
N ARG A 4 0.98 40.76 -18.84
CA ARG A 4 1.26 39.88 -17.65
C ARG A 4 0.61 38.50 -17.68
N THR A 5 -0.09 38.14 -18.75
CA THR A 5 -0.97 36.95 -18.77
C THR A 5 -0.35 35.71 -19.44
N PHE A 6 0.93 35.73 -19.86
CA PHE A 6 1.51 34.64 -20.67
C PHE A 6 2.62 33.81 -20.01
N TYR A 7 2.96 34.03 -18.73
CA TYR A 7 4.03 33.26 -18.06
C TYR A 7 3.56 32.20 -17.06
N LEU A 8 2.25 32.06 -16.81
CA LEU A 8 1.72 31.03 -15.89
C LEU A 8 1.18 29.77 -16.59
N MET A 9 1.05 29.76 -17.92
CA MET A 9 0.64 28.56 -18.67
C MET A 9 1.81 27.66 -19.11
N GLY A 10 3.05 28.03 -18.80
CA GLY A 10 4.25 27.35 -19.31
C GLY A 10 4.88 26.30 -18.38
N LEU A 11 4.43 26.19 -17.12
CA LEU A 11 5.02 25.28 -16.11
C LEU A 11 4.04 24.27 -15.51
N VAL A 12 2.74 24.43 -15.78
CA VAL A 12 1.75 23.36 -15.64
C VAL A 12 1.38 22.94 -17.05
N ALA A 13 2.34 22.34 -17.77
CA ALA A 13 1.93 21.46 -18.86
C ALA A 13 1.05 20.41 -18.20
N VAL A 14 -0.18 20.30 -18.66
CA VAL A 14 -1.05 19.16 -18.39
C VAL A 14 -0.32 17.96 -19.00
N VAL A 15 0.55 17.32 -18.23
CA VAL A 15 1.31 16.12 -18.61
C VAL A 15 0.36 14.92 -18.48
N LEU A 16 -0.75 14.95 -19.20
CA LEU A 16 -1.63 13.79 -19.31
C LEU A 16 -1.05 12.89 -20.40
N GLY A 17 -0.31 11.86 -19.97
CA GLY A 17 0.15 10.77 -20.84
C GLY A 17 1.44 11.03 -21.65
N GLN A 18 2.28 11.99 -21.24
CA GLN A 18 3.67 12.10 -21.75
C GLN A 18 4.68 11.78 -20.65
N ASP A 19 5.83 11.22 -21.02
CA ASP A 19 6.90 10.90 -20.07
C ASP A 19 7.41 12.20 -19.39
N ILE A 20 7.61 12.15 -18.07
CA ILE A 20 8.19 13.28 -17.33
C ILE A 20 9.64 13.47 -17.81
N PRO A 21 10.06 14.68 -18.22
CA PRO A 21 11.41 14.92 -18.69
C PRO A 21 12.46 14.54 -17.64
N PRO A 22 13.64 13.99 -18.03
CA PRO A 22 14.70 13.65 -17.08
C PRO A 22 15.20 14.82 -16.22
N ASP A 23 15.01 16.05 -16.69
CA ASP A 23 15.39 17.29 -16.00
C ASP A 23 14.21 17.97 -15.28
N PHE A 24 13.10 17.27 -15.08
CA PHE A 24 11.93 17.79 -14.39
C PHE A 24 12.25 18.20 -12.96
N SER A 25 11.94 19.46 -12.62
CA SER A 25 12.16 20.00 -11.28
C SER A 25 10.91 19.81 -10.41
N PHE A 26 10.89 18.73 -9.63
CA PHE A 26 9.84 18.50 -8.62
C PHE A 26 9.70 19.67 -7.65
N ARG A 27 10.83 20.26 -7.22
CA ARG A 27 10.82 21.45 -6.37
C ARG A 27 10.14 22.65 -7.05
N GLY A 28 10.45 22.89 -8.32
CA GLY A 28 9.79 23.95 -9.10
C GLY A 28 8.29 23.70 -9.27
N ALA A 29 7.89 22.44 -9.44
CA ALA A 29 6.50 22.04 -9.50
C ALA A 29 5.77 22.26 -8.15
N ALA A 30 6.35 21.80 -7.04
CA ALA A 30 5.80 21.99 -5.69
C ALA A 30 5.63 23.48 -5.33
N GLN A 31 6.61 24.33 -5.69
CA GLN A 31 6.49 25.78 -5.53
C GLN A 31 5.35 26.38 -6.36
N SER A 32 5.18 25.89 -7.60
CA SER A 32 4.11 26.32 -8.50
C SER A 32 2.73 25.91 -7.99
N ILE A 33 2.60 24.67 -7.48
CA ILE A 33 1.40 24.15 -6.82
C ILE A 33 1.06 25.03 -5.60
N SER A 34 2.04 25.30 -4.72
CA SER A 34 1.82 26.16 -3.55
C SER A 34 1.32 27.56 -3.94
N ALA A 35 1.86 28.13 -5.02
CA ALA A 35 1.42 29.42 -5.55
C ALA A 35 -0.02 29.37 -6.10
N GLU A 36 -0.38 28.31 -6.83
CA GLU A 36 -1.74 28.08 -7.33
C GLU A 36 -2.75 27.99 -6.19
N LEU A 37 -2.46 27.17 -5.17
CA LEU A 37 -3.37 26.98 -4.03
C LEU A 37 -3.55 28.27 -3.22
N ARG A 38 -2.55 29.15 -3.19
CA ARG A 38 -2.64 30.48 -2.55
C ARG A 38 -3.33 31.54 -3.40
N SER A 39 -3.63 31.24 -4.67
CA SER A 39 -4.30 32.20 -5.56
C SER A 39 -5.70 32.55 -5.02
N PRO A 40 -6.11 33.83 -5.05
CA PRO A 40 -7.49 34.22 -4.72
C PRO A 40 -8.55 33.60 -5.64
N THR A 41 -8.15 33.12 -6.82
CA THR A 41 -9.05 32.47 -7.79
C THR A 41 -9.15 30.95 -7.59
N PHE A 42 -8.35 30.38 -6.69
CA PHE A 42 -8.40 28.95 -6.41
C PHE A 42 -9.67 28.62 -5.62
N ILE A 43 -10.41 27.62 -6.10
CA ILE A 43 -11.63 27.13 -5.45
C ILE A 43 -11.24 25.96 -4.54
N PRO A 44 -11.31 26.15 -3.21
CA PRO A 44 -10.96 25.10 -2.27
C PRO A 44 -11.98 23.96 -2.32
N TYR A 45 -11.53 22.80 -1.85
CA TYR A 45 -12.35 21.63 -1.61
C TYR A 45 -13.65 21.97 -0.88
N SER A 46 -14.74 21.40 -1.36
CA SER A 46 -16.05 21.45 -0.72
C SER A 46 -16.53 20.03 -0.46
N ARG A 47 -17.07 19.82 0.74
CA ARG A 47 -17.59 18.52 1.15
C ARG A 47 -18.73 18.08 0.22
N PRO A 48 -18.66 16.89 -0.41
CA PRO A 48 -19.72 16.42 -1.30
C PRO A 48 -20.90 15.82 -0.52
N ALA A 49 -22.11 16.02 -1.04
CA ALA A 49 -23.33 15.27 -0.69
C ALA A 49 -23.82 14.35 -1.84
N GLN A 50 -23.07 14.28 -2.94
CA GLN A 50 -23.39 13.41 -4.07
C GLN A 50 -23.06 11.94 -3.76
N LYS A 51 -23.65 11.01 -4.50
CA LYS A 51 -23.24 9.59 -4.47
C LYS A 51 -21.88 9.39 -5.14
N VAL A 52 -21.21 8.32 -4.77
CA VAL A 52 -20.03 7.81 -5.46
C VAL A 52 -20.50 6.79 -6.49
N GLU A 53 -20.45 7.16 -7.76
CA GLU A 53 -20.81 6.30 -8.90
C GLU A 53 -19.58 5.63 -9.52
N GLU A 54 -18.39 6.19 -9.30
CA GLU A 54 -17.13 5.65 -9.75
C GLU A 54 -15.99 6.04 -8.80
N PHE A 55 -15.09 5.10 -8.53
CA PHE A 55 -13.82 5.38 -7.85
C PHE A 55 -12.63 4.75 -8.58
N ILE A 56 -11.47 5.35 -8.39
CA ILE A 56 -10.20 4.91 -8.96
C ILE A 56 -9.22 4.49 -7.86
N ALA A 57 -8.51 3.39 -8.06
CA ALA A 57 -7.39 2.98 -7.23
C ALA A 57 -6.09 3.02 -8.03
N ALA A 58 -5.35 4.10 -7.84
CA ALA A 58 -4.04 4.33 -8.43
C ALA A 58 -2.99 4.24 -7.33
N GLY A 59 -1.75 3.91 -7.68
CA GLY A 59 -0.69 3.76 -6.70
C GLY A 59 0.27 2.65 -7.03
N ASP A 60 1.05 2.29 -6.02
CA ASP A 60 2.05 1.25 -6.10
C ASP A 60 1.52 -0.11 -5.63
N SER A 61 2.43 -0.97 -5.16
CA SER A 61 2.20 -2.34 -4.76
C SER A 61 1.24 -2.51 -3.58
N TYR A 62 1.15 -1.51 -2.69
CA TYR A 62 0.23 -1.54 -1.55
C TYR A 62 -1.22 -1.32 -2.00
N THR A 63 -1.43 -0.51 -3.04
CA THR A 63 -2.74 -0.34 -3.68
C THR A 63 -3.05 -1.50 -4.63
N ALA A 64 -2.07 -1.95 -5.42
CA ALA A 64 -2.24 -3.12 -6.29
C ALA A 64 -2.57 -4.38 -5.48
N GLY A 65 -2.06 -4.49 -4.26
CA GLY A 65 -2.23 -5.65 -3.39
C GLY A 65 -1.36 -6.82 -3.84
N THR A 66 -0.08 -6.56 -4.10
CA THR A 66 0.94 -7.59 -4.38
C THR A 66 0.99 -8.65 -3.29
N GLY A 67 0.59 -8.30 -2.06
CA GLY A 67 0.38 -9.22 -0.93
C GLY A 67 -0.84 -10.14 -1.05
N CYS A 68 -1.13 -10.63 -2.26
CA CYS A 68 -2.11 -11.69 -2.47
C CYS A 68 -1.56 -13.05 -1.99
N ASN A 69 -2.45 -13.97 -1.61
CA ASN A 69 -2.06 -15.25 -0.99
C ASN A 69 -1.35 -16.17 -1.97
N GLY A 70 -1.62 -15.99 -3.25
CA GLY A 70 -1.00 -16.77 -4.28
C GLY A 70 -1.28 -16.25 -5.66
N LEU A 71 -0.66 -16.92 -6.63
CA LEU A 71 -0.63 -16.50 -8.02
C LEU A 71 -2.01 -16.57 -8.69
N ASN A 72 -2.84 -17.50 -8.23
CA ASN A 72 -4.25 -17.63 -8.62
C ASN A 72 -5.11 -16.42 -8.20
N GLU A 73 -4.59 -15.56 -7.32
CA GLU A 73 -5.24 -14.33 -6.88
C GLU A 73 -4.79 -13.09 -7.65
N ILE A 74 -3.82 -13.23 -8.55
CA ILE A 74 -3.42 -12.14 -9.43
C ILE A 74 -4.49 -11.99 -10.52
N ILE A 75 -5.10 -10.81 -10.59
CA ILE A 75 -6.14 -10.48 -11.58
C ILE A 75 -5.52 -10.11 -12.92
N ALA A 76 -4.34 -9.49 -12.91
CA ALA A 76 -3.76 -8.91 -14.11
C ALA A 76 -2.24 -8.90 -14.09
N GLY A 77 -1.67 -9.83 -14.89
CA GLY A 77 -0.31 -9.80 -15.45
C GLY A 77 0.79 -9.29 -14.52
N ASP A 78 1.68 -8.50 -15.13
CA ASP A 78 2.87 -7.87 -14.56
C ASP A 78 2.58 -6.83 -13.46
N ALA A 79 1.36 -6.29 -13.42
CA ALA A 79 0.91 -5.36 -12.39
C ALA A 79 0.75 -6.00 -11.00
N LEU A 80 0.60 -7.34 -10.95
CA LEU A 80 0.41 -8.15 -9.75
C LEU A 80 -0.72 -7.63 -8.86
N ARG A 81 -1.82 -7.19 -9.50
CA ARG A 81 -3.02 -6.75 -8.78
C ARG A 81 -3.73 -7.94 -8.15
N GLY A 82 -3.88 -7.92 -6.83
CA GLY A 82 -4.50 -9.01 -6.07
C GLY A 82 -6.02 -8.90 -5.98
N LYS A 83 -6.73 -10.03 -6.05
CA LYS A 83 -8.19 -10.14 -5.84
C LYS A 83 -8.65 -9.66 -4.47
N ARG A 84 -7.74 -9.65 -3.50
CA ARG A 84 -8.02 -9.25 -2.11
C ARG A 84 -7.26 -7.99 -1.68
N SER A 85 -6.77 -7.21 -2.63
CA SER A 85 -6.27 -5.87 -2.36
C SER A 85 -7.36 -5.00 -1.70
N TYR A 86 -6.99 -4.01 -0.89
CA TYR A 86 -8.00 -3.16 -0.24
C TYR A 86 -8.95 -2.49 -1.25
N PRO A 87 -8.53 -2.04 -2.46
CA PRO A 87 -9.47 -1.50 -3.44
C PRO A 87 -10.43 -2.54 -4.03
N MET A 88 -9.98 -3.80 -4.21
CA MET A 88 -10.86 -4.88 -4.65
C MET A 88 -11.88 -5.26 -3.58
N GLN A 89 -11.47 -5.23 -2.32
CA GLN A 89 -12.41 -5.43 -1.22
C GLN A 89 -13.40 -4.26 -1.15
N MET A 90 -12.97 -3.01 -1.37
CA MET A 90 -13.88 -1.86 -1.50
C MET A 90 -14.86 -2.04 -2.66
N SER A 91 -14.41 -2.49 -3.84
CA SER A 91 -15.26 -2.57 -5.04
C SER A 91 -16.40 -3.59 -4.94
N THR A 92 -16.38 -4.45 -3.92
CA THR A 92 -17.38 -5.50 -3.68
C THR A 92 -18.17 -5.30 -2.37
N ASP A 93 -17.84 -4.30 -1.55
CA ASP A 93 -18.44 -4.05 -0.24
C ASP A 93 -19.75 -3.26 -0.32
N LYS A 94 -20.85 -3.96 -0.59
CA LYS A 94 -22.19 -3.36 -0.73
C LYS A 94 -22.67 -2.65 0.52
N ASP A 95 -22.32 -3.13 1.71
CA ASP A 95 -22.81 -2.58 2.96
C ASP A 95 -22.20 -1.19 3.23
N ASN A 96 -20.87 -1.07 3.07
CA ASN A 96 -20.19 0.20 3.23
C ASN A 96 -20.56 1.20 2.12
N TRP A 97 -20.70 0.76 0.87
CA TRP A 97 -21.25 1.64 -0.17
C TRP A 97 -22.72 2.01 0.09
N GLY A 98 -23.52 1.08 0.62
CA GLY A 98 -24.86 1.30 1.14
C GLY A 98 -24.94 2.47 2.10
N PHE A 99 -24.02 2.48 3.07
CA PHE A 99 -23.90 3.55 4.04
C PHE A 99 -23.47 4.89 3.40
N ILE A 100 -22.47 4.89 2.52
CA ILE A 100 -21.96 6.11 1.88
C ILE A 100 -22.95 6.71 0.87
N ASN A 101 -23.60 5.88 0.05
CA ASN A 101 -24.46 6.31 -1.05
C ASN A 101 -25.94 6.39 -0.67
N GLY A 102 -26.34 5.80 0.45
CA GLY A 102 -27.75 5.62 0.83
C GLY A 102 -28.46 4.49 0.06
N ASP A 103 -27.73 3.69 -0.72
CA ASP A 103 -28.18 2.45 -1.35
C ASP A 103 -27.00 1.54 -1.71
N GLU A 104 -27.26 0.24 -1.83
CA GLU A 104 -26.25 -0.82 -2.05
C GLU A 104 -25.67 -0.86 -3.48
N THR A 105 -25.90 0.15 -4.32
CA THR A 105 -25.32 0.21 -5.66
C THR A 105 -23.81 0.40 -5.56
N LEU A 106 -23.07 -0.59 -6.07
CA LEU A 106 -21.62 -0.54 -6.14
C LEU A 106 -21.17 0.49 -7.19
N PRO A 107 -20.19 1.36 -6.87
CA PRO A 107 -19.60 2.24 -7.86
C PRO A 107 -18.83 1.45 -8.92
N ARG A 108 -18.69 2.02 -10.13
CA ARG A 108 -17.70 1.53 -11.10
C ARG A 108 -16.29 1.65 -10.52
N PHE A 109 -15.43 0.70 -10.89
CA PHE A 109 -14.11 0.60 -10.30
C PHE A 109 -13.01 0.57 -11.37
N SER A 110 -12.15 1.58 -11.35
CA SER A 110 -10.95 1.64 -12.20
C SER A 110 -9.72 1.28 -11.37
N PHE A 111 -8.90 0.32 -11.82
CA PHE A 111 -7.79 -0.20 -11.01
C PHE A 111 -6.43 -0.11 -11.72
N PRO A 112 -5.92 1.10 -12.02
CA PRO A 112 -4.64 1.26 -12.72
C PRO A 112 -3.39 1.02 -11.85
N ALA A 113 -3.53 0.89 -10.52
CA ALA A 113 -2.39 0.66 -9.63
C ALA A 113 -1.48 -0.47 -10.10
N TYR A 114 -0.18 -0.31 -9.89
CA TYR A 114 0.83 -1.19 -10.47
C TYR A 114 2.03 -1.35 -9.54
N THR A 115 2.44 -2.60 -9.37
CA THR A 115 3.53 -2.98 -8.47
C THR A 115 4.88 -2.47 -8.97
N GLY A 116 5.52 -1.58 -8.20
CA GLY A 116 6.83 -1.00 -8.51
C GLY A 116 6.76 0.43 -9.08
N ASP A 117 5.57 1.01 -9.22
CA ASP A 117 5.42 2.39 -9.71
C ASP A 117 5.93 3.42 -8.71
N THR A 118 6.70 4.40 -9.19
CA THR A 118 7.05 5.60 -8.43
C THR A 118 6.04 6.72 -8.70
N THR A 119 6.23 7.88 -8.07
CA THR A 119 5.43 9.08 -8.34
C THR A 119 5.40 9.46 -9.83
N VAL A 120 6.49 9.24 -10.57
CA VAL A 120 6.59 9.53 -12.02
C VAL A 120 5.67 8.63 -12.83
N GLU A 121 5.72 7.34 -12.55
CA GLU A 121 4.92 6.32 -13.22
C GLU A 121 3.43 6.49 -12.93
N LEU A 122 3.07 6.83 -11.69
CA LEU A 122 1.68 7.12 -11.33
C LEU A 122 1.11 8.21 -12.25
N VAL A 123 1.81 9.35 -12.37
CA VAL A 123 1.34 10.48 -13.17
C VAL A 123 1.30 10.14 -14.67
N SER A 124 2.38 9.54 -15.19
CA SER A 124 2.53 9.34 -16.63
C SER A 124 1.79 8.12 -17.18
N LYS A 125 1.52 7.11 -16.34
CA LYS A 125 0.96 5.81 -16.78
C LYS A 125 -0.40 5.48 -16.18
N GLN A 126 -0.75 5.97 -14.99
CA GLN A 126 -1.99 5.58 -14.32
C GLN A 126 -3.12 6.61 -14.44
N LEU A 127 -2.79 7.89 -14.67
CA LEU A 127 -3.77 8.99 -14.72
C LEU A 127 -4.34 9.22 -16.14
N ILE A 128 -4.71 8.14 -16.83
CA ILE A 128 -5.27 8.22 -18.19
C ILE A 128 -6.78 8.45 -18.11
N GLN A 129 -7.24 9.63 -18.54
CA GLN A 129 -8.68 9.90 -18.68
C GLN A 129 -9.24 9.27 -19.97
N GLY A 130 -10.47 8.78 -19.92
CA GLY A 130 -11.19 8.33 -21.10
C GLY A 130 -12.49 7.62 -20.77
N ASP A 131 -13.09 6.95 -21.74
CA ASP A 131 -14.26 6.12 -21.46
C ASP A 131 -13.86 4.93 -20.57
N TYR A 132 -14.62 4.71 -19.50
CA TYR A 132 -14.46 3.54 -18.65
C TYR A 132 -14.55 2.26 -19.49
N LYS A 133 -13.59 1.36 -19.30
CA LYS A 133 -13.55 0.06 -19.98
C LYS A 133 -13.67 -1.07 -18.98
N ASP A 134 -14.78 -1.79 -19.06
CA ASP A 134 -15.02 -3.02 -18.31
C ASP A 134 -14.27 -4.18 -19.00
N ASN A 135 -12.97 -4.29 -18.75
CA ASN A 135 -12.18 -5.43 -19.23
C ASN A 135 -11.34 -6.04 -18.11
N ASN A 136 -12.00 -6.89 -17.33
CA ASN A 136 -11.42 -7.57 -16.17
C ASN A 136 -10.41 -8.69 -16.49
N ARG A 137 -10.07 -8.93 -17.77
CA ARG A 137 -9.10 -9.97 -18.15
C ARG A 137 -7.71 -9.40 -18.42
N ASN A 138 -7.64 -8.23 -19.03
CA ASN A 138 -6.40 -7.52 -19.32
C ASN A 138 -6.60 -6.10 -18.80
N LEU A 139 -6.38 -5.87 -17.51
CA LEU A 139 -6.34 -4.51 -16.95
C LEU A 139 -4.97 -3.92 -17.33
N PRO A 140 -4.81 -3.12 -18.40
CA PRO A 140 -3.50 -2.53 -18.66
C PRO A 140 -3.18 -1.49 -17.58
N ARG A 141 -1.90 -1.29 -17.31
CA ARG A 141 -1.42 -0.22 -16.42
C ARG A 141 -2.00 1.17 -16.75
N GLY A 142 -2.18 1.47 -18.04
CA GLY A 142 -2.83 2.69 -18.54
C GLY A 142 -4.31 2.53 -18.88
N GLN A 143 -5.08 1.82 -18.05
CA GLN A 143 -6.53 1.73 -18.23
C GLN A 143 -7.15 3.13 -18.10
N PRO A 144 -7.92 3.60 -19.10
CA PRO A 144 -8.63 4.85 -18.97
C PRO A 144 -9.73 4.73 -17.90
N PHE A 145 -9.84 5.74 -17.05
CA PHE A 145 -10.95 5.88 -16.11
C PHE A 145 -11.93 6.96 -16.57
N GLY A 146 -13.19 6.80 -16.19
CA GLY A 146 -14.30 7.66 -16.58
C GLY A 146 -14.38 8.92 -15.72
N LYS A 147 -15.42 9.00 -14.90
CA LYS A 147 -15.78 10.21 -14.15
C LYS A 147 -15.86 9.91 -12.65
N PRO A 148 -14.73 9.66 -11.98
CA PRO A 148 -14.71 9.28 -10.57
C PRO A 148 -15.07 10.44 -9.65
N GLN A 149 -15.62 10.11 -8.48
CA GLN A 149 -15.78 11.05 -7.37
C GLN A 149 -14.67 10.91 -6.32
N ILE A 150 -14.00 9.76 -6.28
CA ILE A 150 -12.98 9.43 -5.28
C ILE A 150 -11.80 8.71 -5.95
N ALA A 151 -10.59 9.01 -5.46
CA ALA A 151 -9.40 8.17 -5.62
C ALA A 151 -8.92 7.62 -4.28
N VAL A 152 -8.35 6.42 -4.29
CA VAL A 152 -7.55 5.86 -3.19
C VAL A 152 -6.14 5.59 -3.70
N VAL A 153 -5.11 6.01 -2.93
CA VAL A 153 -3.72 6.03 -3.41
C VAL A 153 -2.68 5.74 -2.35
N THR A 154 -1.82 4.74 -2.59
CA THR A 154 -0.49 4.62 -1.96
C THR A 154 0.59 4.95 -2.98
N ILE A 155 1.51 5.85 -2.65
CA ILE A 155 2.67 6.15 -3.50
C ILE A 155 3.84 6.67 -2.67
N GLY A 156 5.05 6.68 -3.22
CA GLY A 156 6.26 7.19 -2.58
C GLY A 156 7.15 6.12 -1.92
N GLY A 157 6.66 4.89 -1.73
CA GLY A 157 7.49 3.80 -1.17
C GLY A 157 8.63 3.39 -2.11
N ASN A 158 8.35 3.35 -3.41
CA ASN A 158 9.37 3.07 -4.43
C ASN A 158 10.32 4.25 -4.63
N ASP A 159 9.82 5.50 -4.56
CA ASP A 159 10.65 6.71 -4.57
C ASP A 159 11.61 6.77 -3.36
N ALA A 160 11.22 6.14 -2.24
CA ALA A 160 12.03 5.96 -1.05
C ALA A 160 12.97 4.73 -1.12
N GLU A 161 13.06 4.07 -2.29
CA GLU A 161 13.99 2.98 -2.56
C GLU A 161 13.84 1.75 -1.64
N LEU A 162 12.61 1.45 -1.19
CA LEU A 162 12.35 0.36 -0.24
C LEU A 162 12.93 -0.99 -0.70
N SER A 163 12.77 -1.34 -1.98
CA SER A 163 13.32 -2.59 -2.54
C SER A 163 14.84 -2.68 -2.38
N ASN A 164 15.55 -1.55 -2.60
CA ASN A 164 16.99 -1.49 -2.41
C ASN A 164 17.36 -1.55 -0.93
N ILE A 165 16.59 -0.90 -0.03
CA ILE A 165 16.77 -1.03 1.42
C ILE A 165 16.63 -2.49 1.86
N LEU A 166 15.60 -3.20 1.40
CA LEU A 166 15.41 -4.62 1.74
C LEU A 166 16.57 -5.47 1.24
N ASN A 167 17.05 -5.23 0.01
CA ASN A 167 18.20 -5.94 -0.53
C ASN A 167 19.49 -5.65 0.22
N ASP A 168 19.76 -4.39 0.54
CA ASP A 168 21.05 -3.96 1.11
C ASP A 168 21.13 -4.21 2.61
N CYS A 169 19.98 -4.22 3.31
CA CYS A 169 19.91 -4.34 4.76
C CYS A 169 19.38 -5.69 5.27
N ILE A 170 18.57 -6.43 4.51
CA ILE A 170 17.87 -7.62 5.00
C ILE A 170 18.28 -8.86 4.19
N TYR A 171 17.90 -8.90 2.92
CA TYR A 171 18.06 -10.08 2.08
C TYR A 171 19.50 -10.32 1.65
N LEU A 172 20.27 -9.26 1.43
CA LEU A 172 21.60 -9.32 0.82
C LEU A 172 21.59 -10.17 -0.46
N GLY A 173 20.50 -10.09 -1.22
CA GLY A 173 20.09 -11.11 -2.18
C GLY A 173 20.78 -11.00 -3.53
N TRP A 174 20.81 -9.81 -4.12
CA TRP A 174 21.37 -9.63 -5.45
C TRP A 174 22.12 -8.31 -5.56
N ARG A 175 23.44 -8.38 -5.82
CA ARG A 175 24.33 -7.21 -5.88
C ARG A 175 24.08 -6.19 -4.75
N PRO A 176 23.96 -6.63 -3.48
CA PRO A 176 23.56 -5.72 -2.39
C PRO A 176 24.64 -4.67 -2.12
N GLY A 177 24.19 -3.43 -2.02
CA GLY A 177 24.97 -2.26 -1.64
C GLY A 177 25.32 -2.22 -0.15
N ASP A 178 25.71 -1.03 0.30
CA ASP A 178 25.95 -0.77 1.72
C ASP A 178 24.65 -0.26 2.38
N CYS A 179 24.15 -1.02 3.35
CA CYS A 179 22.90 -0.68 4.04
C CYS A 179 22.91 0.76 4.59
N GLN A 180 23.98 1.18 5.26
CA GLN A 180 24.01 2.51 5.89
C GLN A 180 24.07 3.64 4.85
N ALA A 181 24.75 3.44 3.73
CA ALA A 181 24.73 4.37 2.61
C ALA A 181 23.32 4.50 2.02
N THR A 182 22.61 3.40 1.81
CA THR A 182 21.24 3.38 1.28
C THR A 182 20.26 4.06 2.24
N LEU A 183 20.33 3.76 3.54
CA LEU A 183 19.51 4.43 4.56
C LEU A 183 19.84 5.93 4.68
N SER A 184 21.12 6.31 4.56
CA SER A 184 21.54 7.73 4.59
C SER A 184 21.09 8.50 3.36
N ALA A 185 21.03 7.85 2.19
CA ALA A 185 20.52 8.45 0.97
C ALA A 185 19.03 8.78 1.10
N LEU A 186 18.22 7.85 1.63
CA LEU A 186 16.81 8.10 1.94
C LEU A 186 16.66 9.23 2.96
N GLN A 187 17.41 9.19 4.07
CA GLN A 187 17.36 10.25 5.08
C GLN A 187 17.64 11.62 4.46
N LYS A 188 18.59 11.70 3.53
CA LYS A 188 18.91 12.95 2.83
C LYS A 188 17.73 13.44 1.98
N GLU A 189 17.05 12.58 1.22
CA GLU A 189 15.87 12.97 0.44
C GLU A 189 14.69 13.43 1.31
N ILE A 190 14.57 12.86 2.51
CA ILE A 190 13.60 13.31 3.52
C ILE A 190 13.99 14.70 4.03
N ASP A 191 15.25 14.87 4.46
CA ASP A 191 15.74 16.09 5.09
C ASP A 191 15.78 17.29 4.12
N ASP A 192 16.13 17.06 2.86
CA ASP A 192 16.19 18.12 1.84
C ASP A 192 14.85 18.40 1.15
N GLY A 193 13.81 17.62 1.46
CA GLY A 193 12.45 17.77 0.97
C GLY A 193 12.20 17.19 -0.43
N THR A 194 13.19 16.55 -1.05
CA THR A 194 13.05 15.97 -2.40
C THR A 194 11.95 14.92 -2.46
N LEU A 195 11.86 14.03 -1.46
CA LEU A 195 10.80 13.02 -1.40
C LEU A 195 9.42 13.68 -1.27
N ARG A 196 9.30 14.73 -0.46
CA ARG A 196 8.04 15.49 -0.31
C ARG A 196 7.64 16.15 -1.63
N ASP A 197 8.58 16.76 -2.34
CA ASP A 197 8.32 17.42 -3.63
C ASP A 197 7.78 16.42 -4.66
N LYS A 198 8.34 15.20 -4.72
CA LYS A 198 7.86 14.10 -5.57
C LYS A 198 6.43 13.67 -5.21
N VAL A 199 6.18 13.37 -3.94
CA VAL A 199 4.87 12.92 -3.45
C VAL A 199 3.80 14.01 -3.60
N ASN A 200 4.13 15.25 -3.26
CA ASN A 200 3.23 16.40 -3.43
C ASN A 200 2.80 16.57 -4.88
N TYR A 201 3.75 16.48 -5.82
CA TYR A 201 3.43 16.54 -7.24
C TYR A 201 2.48 15.43 -7.67
N ALA A 202 2.74 14.17 -7.30
CA ALA A 202 1.88 13.05 -7.65
C ALA A 202 0.45 13.20 -7.08
N LEU A 203 0.32 13.49 -5.78
CA LEU A 203 -0.99 13.66 -5.14
C LEU A 203 -1.76 14.86 -5.72
N TYR A 204 -1.07 15.95 -6.05
CA TYR A 204 -1.67 17.08 -6.75
C TYR A 204 -2.21 16.63 -8.12
N GLN A 205 -1.44 15.87 -8.90
CA GLN A 205 -1.87 15.39 -10.21
C GLN A 205 -3.09 14.47 -10.12
N VAL A 206 -3.16 13.59 -9.11
CA VAL A 206 -4.36 12.76 -8.86
C VAL A 206 -5.58 13.65 -8.60
N ALA A 207 -5.47 14.59 -7.65
CA ALA A 207 -6.57 15.46 -7.29
C ALA A 207 -7.00 16.37 -8.46
N HIS A 208 -6.03 16.96 -9.16
CA HIS A 208 -6.25 17.80 -10.33
C HIS A 208 -6.96 17.01 -11.44
N THR A 209 -6.43 15.84 -11.80
CA THR A 209 -6.99 15.00 -12.87
C THR A 209 -8.41 14.54 -12.53
N GLY A 210 -8.67 14.15 -11.28
CA GLY A 210 -10.02 13.77 -10.82
C GLY A 210 -11.02 14.93 -10.87
N ARG A 211 -10.61 16.13 -10.45
CA ARG A 211 -11.43 17.36 -10.58
C ARG A 211 -11.77 17.65 -12.05
N GLU A 212 -10.79 17.55 -12.95
CA GLU A 212 -10.99 17.83 -14.38
C GLU A 212 -11.80 16.75 -15.11
N SER A 213 -11.85 15.53 -14.57
CA SER A 213 -12.65 14.43 -15.15
C SER A 213 -14.17 14.69 -15.06
N GLY A 214 -14.60 15.63 -14.19
CA GLY A 214 -15.98 16.11 -14.14
C GLY A 214 -16.98 15.11 -13.56
N GLY A 215 -16.50 14.14 -12.76
CA GLY A 215 -17.35 13.20 -12.01
C GLY A 215 -17.91 13.79 -10.72
N ALA A 216 -17.17 14.68 -10.07
CA ALA A 216 -17.63 15.37 -8.89
C ALA A 216 -18.41 16.65 -9.25
N ASN A 217 -19.51 16.91 -8.52
CA ASN A 217 -20.31 18.11 -8.64
C ASN A 217 -20.57 18.76 -7.26
N PRO A 218 -20.02 19.95 -6.99
CA PRO A 218 -19.11 20.70 -7.87
C PRO A 218 -17.75 20.00 -8.01
N ARG A 219 -16.96 20.38 -9.02
CA ARG A 219 -15.72 19.65 -9.38
C ARG A 219 -14.72 19.57 -8.22
N GLU A 220 -14.65 20.63 -7.41
CA GLU A 220 -13.78 20.72 -6.24
C GLU A 220 -14.13 19.73 -5.12
N SER A 221 -15.25 19.02 -5.21
CA SER A 221 -15.62 17.97 -4.25
C SER A 221 -15.03 16.59 -4.56
N PHE A 222 -14.17 16.47 -5.58
CA PHE A 222 -13.37 15.26 -5.77
C PHE A 222 -12.44 15.02 -4.58
N GLN A 223 -12.28 13.77 -4.17
CA GLN A 223 -11.52 13.40 -2.97
C GLN A 223 -10.42 12.39 -3.30
N VAL A 224 -9.27 12.52 -2.64
CA VAL A 224 -8.17 11.56 -2.71
C VAL A 224 -7.87 11.06 -1.31
N TYR A 225 -7.97 9.76 -1.06
CA TYR A 225 -7.63 9.15 0.23
C TYR A 225 -6.28 8.48 0.15
N VAL A 226 -5.38 8.87 1.05
CA VAL A 226 -3.98 8.46 1.06
C VAL A 226 -3.69 7.70 2.36
N PRO A 227 -3.80 6.36 2.37
CA PRO A 227 -3.34 5.56 3.51
C PRO A 227 -1.82 5.59 3.67
N SER A 228 -1.36 5.37 4.90
CA SER A 228 0.07 5.27 5.23
C SER A 228 0.65 3.91 4.84
N TYR A 229 1.98 3.84 4.71
CA TYR A 229 2.69 2.57 4.89
C TYR A 229 2.72 2.21 6.38
N ILE A 230 3.16 1.00 6.71
CA ILE A 230 3.14 0.49 8.07
C ILE A 230 4.56 0.13 8.49
N THR A 231 4.92 0.38 9.75
CA THR A 231 6.19 -0.15 10.27
C THR A 231 6.18 -1.68 10.30
N PHE A 232 7.30 -2.28 9.92
CA PHE A 232 7.34 -3.71 9.60
C PHE A 232 7.59 -4.62 10.79
N PHE A 233 8.21 -4.08 11.84
CA PHE A 233 8.71 -4.88 12.94
C PHE A 233 8.17 -4.39 14.28
N ASN A 234 7.86 -5.30 15.19
CA ASN A 234 7.99 -4.98 16.61
C ASN A 234 9.47 -4.66 16.86
N GLU A 235 9.78 -3.55 17.52
CA GLU A 235 11.16 -3.09 17.76
C GLU A 235 11.53 -3.00 19.24
N ALA A 236 10.68 -3.53 20.12
CA ALA A 236 10.81 -3.38 21.58
C ALA A 236 11.52 -4.58 22.23
N ASN A 237 11.32 -5.79 21.69
CA ASN A 237 11.91 -7.03 22.22
C ASN A 237 13.20 -7.40 21.48
N THR A 238 14.01 -8.29 22.07
CA THR A 238 15.28 -8.79 21.48
C THR A 238 15.17 -10.19 20.88
N GLU A 239 13.98 -10.79 20.83
CA GLU A 239 13.80 -12.19 20.41
C GLU A 239 14.28 -12.44 18.97
N CYS A 240 14.11 -11.44 18.09
CA CYS A 240 14.58 -11.49 16.72
C CYS A 240 16.06 -11.16 16.49
N ASP A 241 16.82 -10.80 17.53
CA ASP A 241 18.21 -10.34 17.34
C ASP A 241 19.14 -11.43 16.78
N SER A 242 18.71 -12.70 16.86
CA SER A 242 19.41 -13.86 16.32
C SER A 242 18.86 -14.38 14.99
N ILE A 243 17.85 -13.71 14.42
CA ILE A 243 17.21 -14.11 13.16
C ILE A 243 17.87 -13.35 12.01
N SER A 244 18.10 -14.03 10.89
CA SER A 244 18.64 -13.42 9.67
C SER A 244 17.86 -13.88 8.47
N TRP A 245 17.40 -12.93 7.66
CA TRP A 245 16.70 -13.19 6.41
C TRP A 245 17.61 -13.07 5.19
N SER A 246 18.92 -13.07 5.41
CA SER A 246 19.87 -13.03 4.31
C SER A 246 19.84 -14.33 3.51
N LEU A 247 19.84 -14.21 2.19
CA LEU A 247 19.71 -15.35 1.28
C LEU A 247 20.98 -16.22 1.25
N TRP A 248 22.15 -15.63 1.50
CA TRP A 248 23.42 -16.33 1.33
C TRP A 248 24.07 -16.67 2.67
N PRO A 249 24.43 -17.94 2.94
CA PRO A 249 24.96 -18.36 4.25
C PRO A 249 26.21 -17.61 4.72
N TRP A 250 27.05 -17.15 3.78
CA TRP A 250 28.33 -16.46 4.04
C TRP A 250 28.18 -14.96 4.30
N ARG A 251 27.02 -14.36 4.00
CA ARG A 251 26.75 -12.93 4.21
C ARG A 251 25.46 -12.79 4.98
N ARG A 252 25.55 -12.33 6.24
CA ARG A 252 24.39 -12.23 7.13
C ARG A 252 24.17 -10.83 7.62
N SER A 253 22.93 -10.38 7.53
CA SER A 253 22.38 -9.26 8.30
C SER A 253 21.40 -9.82 9.32
N TRP A 254 21.56 -9.43 10.57
CA TRP A 254 20.70 -9.87 11.68
C TRP A 254 19.58 -8.85 11.88
N LEU A 255 18.36 -9.32 12.15
CA LEU A 255 17.20 -8.49 12.49
C LEU A 255 17.27 -7.95 13.93
N THR A 256 18.43 -7.40 14.28
CA THR A 256 18.68 -6.79 15.59
C THR A 256 17.65 -5.72 15.89
N THR A 257 17.39 -5.53 17.18
CA THR A 257 16.55 -4.46 17.72
C THR A 257 16.97 -3.11 17.13
N GLN A 258 18.26 -2.83 17.03
CA GLN A 258 18.78 -1.60 16.44
C GLN A 258 18.41 -1.44 14.96
N LEU A 259 18.57 -2.51 14.14
CA LEU A 259 18.20 -2.46 12.73
C LEU A 259 16.70 -2.25 12.56
N ARG A 260 15.87 -2.99 13.32
CA ARG A 260 14.40 -2.85 13.30
C ARG A 260 13.97 -1.41 13.66
N GLN A 261 14.54 -0.84 14.73
CA GLN A 261 14.31 0.56 15.10
C GLN A 261 14.70 1.55 14.01
N GLN A 262 15.81 1.31 13.32
CA GLN A 262 16.26 2.19 12.23
C GLN A 262 15.29 2.15 11.04
N LEU A 263 14.86 0.95 10.63
CA LEU A 263 13.94 0.76 9.50
C LEU A 263 12.54 1.30 9.79
N ASN A 264 12.00 1.04 10.97
CA ASN A 264 10.70 1.56 11.40
C ASN A 264 10.70 3.09 11.54
N ARG A 265 11.80 3.67 12.06
CA ARG A 265 11.95 5.12 12.13
C ARG A 265 11.89 5.77 10.74
N LEU A 266 12.60 5.21 9.76
CA LEU A 266 12.55 5.72 8.39
C LEU A 266 11.17 5.55 7.78
N THR A 267 10.50 4.42 8.03
CA THR A 267 9.10 4.23 7.60
C THR A 267 8.18 5.31 8.17
N THR A 268 8.33 5.61 9.46
CA THR A 268 7.57 6.68 10.13
C THR A 268 7.87 8.05 9.53
N GLN A 269 9.14 8.34 9.21
CA GLN A 269 9.52 9.61 8.57
C GLN A 269 8.98 9.73 7.13
N VAL A 270 8.99 8.64 6.35
CA VAL A 270 8.37 8.60 5.01
C VAL A 270 6.86 8.86 5.13
N ASN A 271 6.18 8.22 6.08
CA ASN A 271 4.77 8.49 6.36
C ASN A 271 4.53 9.95 6.77
N ALA A 272 5.42 10.55 7.56
CA ALA A 272 5.33 11.98 7.91
C ALA A 272 5.49 12.87 6.67
N VAL A 273 6.36 12.51 5.73
CA VAL A 273 6.50 13.21 4.44
C VAL A 273 5.22 13.10 3.61
N ILE A 274 4.61 11.91 3.52
CA ILE A 274 3.36 11.68 2.78
C ILE A 274 2.22 12.46 3.41
N LYS A 275 2.09 12.41 4.74
CA LYS A 275 1.09 13.17 5.50
C LYS A 275 1.25 14.67 5.26
N ALA A 276 2.48 15.20 5.36
CA ALA A 276 2.74 16.61 5.11
C ALA A 276 2.40 17.03 3.65
N ALA A 277 2.67 16.15 2.67
CA ALA A 277 2.29 16.38 1.28
C ALA A 277 0.76 16.36 1.08
N ALA A 278 0.04 15.49 1.78
CA ALA A 278 -1.43 15.48 1.79
C ALA A 278 -2.01 16.74 2.46
N GLU A 279 -1.44 17.18 3.59
CA GLU A 279 -1.83 18.41 4.29
C GLU A 279 -1.63 19.67 3.42
N ASP A 280 -0.53 19.74 2.66
CA ASP A 280 -0.30 20.81 1.68
C ASP A 280 -1.43 20.89 0.63
N LEU A 281 -2.10 19.76 0.38
CA LEU A 281 -3.13 19.56 -0.63
C LEU A 281 -4.52 19.34 -0.04
N GLU A 282 -4.73 19.60 1.26
CA GLU A 282 -6.03 19.44 1.91
C GLU A 282 -7.10 20.30 1.20
N ARG A 283 -6.70 21.52 0.78
CA ARG A 283 -7.57 22.42 -0.01
C ARG A 283 -7.92 21.90 -1.40
N MET A 284 -7.27 20.84 -1.87
CA MET A 284 -7.62 20.09 -3.09
C MET A 284 -8.53 18.89 -2.83
N GLY A 285 -8.80 18.54 -1.57
CA GLY A 285 -9.57 17.35 -1.20
C GLY A 285 -8.69 16.10 -1.01
N VAL A 286 -7.38 16.29 -0.80
CA VAL A 286 -6.45 15.20 -0.46
C VAL A 286 -6.50 14.98 1.05
N ILE A 287 -6.77 13.75 1.45
CA ILE A 287 -7.06 13.35 2.83
C ILE A 287 -6.13 12.21 3.19
N PHE A 288 -5.26 12.42 4.18
CA PHE A 288 -4.45 11.34 4.74
C PHE A 288 -5.32 10.46 5.65
N VAL A 289 -5.21 9.14 5.52
CA VAL A 289 -5.99 8.17 6.31
C VAL A 289 -5.16 7.74 7.52
N GLU A 290 -5.65 8.06 8.71
CA GLU A 290 -5.00 7.73 9.99
C GLU A 290 -5.49 6.39 10.57
N GLY A 291 -4.84 5.92 11.65
CA GLY A 291 -5.23 4.73 12.41
C GLY A 291 -4.63 3.41 11.93
N LEU A 292 -4.01 3.41 10.74
CA LEU A 292 -3.45 2.20 10.15
C LEU A 292 -2.28 1.61 10.94
N GLU A 293 -1.42 2.46 11.50
CA GLU A 293 -0.30 2.01 12.33
C GLU A 293 -0.78 1.29 13.59
N ASP A 294 -1.84 1.78 14.23
CA ASP A 294 -2.39 1.19 15.45
C ASP A 294 -3.09 -0.14 15.17
N ALA A 295 -3.74 -0.27 14.01
CA ALA A 295 -4.38 -1.51 13.59
C ALA A 295 -3.38 -2.69 13.49
N TYR A 296 -2.10 -2.42 13.26
CA TYR A 296 -1.05 -3.45 13.13
C TYR A 296 -0.38 -3.81 14.47
N ASN A 297 -0.81 -3.25 15.60
CA ASN A 297 -0.28 -3.61 16.92
C ASN A 297 -0.52 -5.09 17.23
N GLY A 298 0.56 -5.84 17.45
CA GLY A 298 0.50 -7.28 17.66
C GLY A 298 0.56 -8.11 16.38
N HIS A 299 0.72 -7.47 15.21
CA HIS A 299 0.65 -8.14 13.90
C HIS A 299 1.88 -7.91 13.01
N ARG A 300 2.94 -7.26 13.52
CA ARG A 300 4.18 -7.03 12.80
C ARG A 300 5.08 -8.27 12.79
N PHE A 301 6.15 -8.23 12.01
CA PHE A 301 7.23 -9.19 12.22
C PHE A 301 7.81 -9.01 13.62
N CYS A 302 8.32 -10.08 14.23
CA CYS A 302 8.95 -10.05 15.55
C CYS A 302 8.02 -9.72 16.73
N GLU A 303 6.71 -9.88 16.56
CA GLU A 303 5.78 -9.77 17.69
C GLU A 303 6.02 -10.93 18.69
N PRO A 304 5.81 -10.71 20.00
CA PRO A 304 6.04 -11.75 21.00
C PRO A 304 5.31 -13.05 20.67
N GLY A 305 6.04 -14.17 20.62
CA GLY A 305 5.49 -15.47 20.23
C GLY A 305 5.47 -15.76 18.73
N HIS A 306 5.75 -14.76 17.89
CA HIS A 306 5.79 -14.84 16.43
C HIS A 306 7.23 -14.55 15.92
N THR A 307 8.20 -15.22 16.55
CA THR A 307 9.65 -14.96 16.40
C THR A 307 10.42 -16.17 15.89
N ASN A 308 9.78 -17.06 15.12
CA ASN A 308 10.50 -18.11 14.41
C ASN A 308 11.25 -17.54 13.20
N GLN A 309 12.19 -18.30 12.64
CA GLN A 309 13.01 -17.87 11.49
C GLN A 309 12.18 -17.43 10.27
N GLN A 310 11.01 -18.02 10.06
CA GLN A 310 10.20 -17.83 8.85
C GLN A 310 9.15 -16.71 9.01
N MET A 311 8.55 -16.53 10.19
CA MET A 311 7.45 -15.57 10.50
C MET A 311 6.33 -15.61 9.45
N VAL A 312 5.82 -16.81 9.17
CA VAL A 312 4.78 -17.07 8.15
C VAL A 312 3.38 -17.25 8.75
N ASP A 313 3.27 -17.23 10.08
CA ASP A 313 2.03 -17.41 10.83
C ASP A 313 0.94 -16.39 10.45
N TYR A 314 -0.31 -16.79 10.65
CA TYR A 314 -1.49 -16.00 10.29
C TYR A 314 -1.56 -14.65 11.01
N GLU A 315 -1.17 -14.62 12.28
CA GLU A 315 -1.20 -13.43 13.13
C GLU A 315 -0.19 -12.36 12.68
N THR A 316 0.93 -12.76 12.05
CA THR A 316 1.80 -11.83 11.35
C THR A 316 1.14 -11.36 10.06
N TRP A 317 0.79 -10.07 9.96
CA TRP A 317 0.01 -9.49 8.86
C TRP A 317 0.81 -9.14 7.61
N PHE A 318 2.11 -9.41 7.59
CA PHE A 318 2.95 -9.24 6.43
C PHE A 318 3.36 -10.58 5.83
N TRP A 319 3.53 -10.63 4.52
CA TRP A 319 4.14 -11.77 3.88
C TRP A 319 5.63 -11.84 4.19
N SER A 320 6.09 -13.02 4.59
CA SER A 320 7.51 -13.34 4.64
C SER A 320 7.98 -13.92 3.31
N GLN A 321 9.27 -13.76 3.01
CA GLN A 321 9.91 -14.45 1.89
C GLN A 321 9.85 -15.98 2.00
N TYR A 322 9.53 -16.55 3.16
CA TYR A 322 9.41 -18.00 3.32
C TYR A 322 7.97 -18.51 3.07
N ALA A 323 7.01 -17.63 2.85
CA ALA A 323 5.63 -18.04 2.65
C ALA A 323 5.43 -18.68 1.25
N PRO A 324 4.73 -19.82 1.14
CA PRO A 324 4.40 -20.46 -0.13
C PRO A 324 3.30 -19.69 -0.89
N ILE A 325 3.37 -19.75 -2.21
CA ILE A 325 2.58 -18.91 -3.13
C ILE A 325 1.44 -19.67 -3.82
N ASP A 326 1.33 -20.98 -3.58
CA ASP A 326 0.35 -21.90 -4.17
C ASP A 326 -0.74 -22.32 -3.16
N THR A 327 -0.92 -21.53 -2.11
CA THR A 327 -1.91 -21.77 -1.05
C THR A 327 -2.99 -20.68 -1.03
N PRO A 328 -4.28 -21.04 -0.81
CA PRO A 328 -5.31 -20.07 -0.45
C PRO A 328 -5.09 -19.42 0.92
N SER A 329 -4.21 -19.99 1.74
CA SER A 329 -3.97 -19.62 3.13
C SER A 329 -3.14 -18.36 3.31
N GLU A 330 -3.36 -17.65 4.40
CA GLU A 330 -2.53 -16.57 4.91
C GLU A 330 -1.39 -17.02 5.84
N GLY A 331 -1.35 -18.28 6.27
CA GLY A 331 -0.31 -18.77 7.16
C GLY A 331 -0.74 -19.97 8.02
N PRO A 332 0.20 -20.63 8.70
CA PRO A 332 -0.14 -21.51 9.82
C PRO A 332 -1.03 -20.77 10.83
N GLY A 333 -2.12 -21.41 11.26
CA GLY A 333 -3.12 -20.78 12.12
C GLY A 333 -4.26 -20.08 11.37
N ASP A 334 -4.21 -19.98 10.04
CA ASP A 334 -5.31 -19.42 9.25
C ASP A 334 -6.60 -20.24 9.49
N PRO A 335 -7.68 -19.61 9.99
CA PRO A 335 -8.93 -20.30 10.32
C PRO A 335 -9.64 -20.88 9.09
N ASN A 336 -9.38 -20.34 7.89
CA ASN A 336 -10.09 -20.72 6.67
C ASN A 336 -9.37 -21.83 5.90
N ASN A 337 -8.04 -21.89 5.99
CA ASN A 337 -7.25 -22.86 5.24
C ASN A 337 -5.82 -23.00 5.79
N PRO A 338 -5.55 -23.73 6.87
CA PRO A 338 -4.19 -23.87 7.38
C PRO A 338 -3.37 -24.81 6.49
N TYR A 339 -2.15 -24.42 6.09
CA TYR A 339 -1.16 -25.32 5.47
C TYR A 339 -0.04 -25.64 6.47
N PRO A 340 0.56 -26.85 6.40
CA PRO A 340 1.81 -27.13 7.10
C PRO A 340 2.91 -26.23 6.53
N ALA A 341 3.72 -25.60 7.37
CA ALA A 341 4.86 -24.81 6.90
C ALA A 341 5.78 -25.72 6.06
N ASP A 342 5.79 -25.53 4.75
CA ASP A 342 6.73 -26.18 3.85
C ASP A 342 8.10 -25.49 3.94
N ASP A 343 9.18 -26.26 3.82
CA ASP A 343 10.55 -25.74 3.77
C ASP A 343 10.81 -25.12 2.39
N LEU A 344 10.35 -23.88 2.21
CA LEU A 344 10.72 -23.02 1.09
C LEU A 344 12.16 -22.53 1.30
N ASP A 345 13.01 -22.62 0.27
CA ASP A 345 14.34 -22.01 0.24
C ASP A 345 14.35 -20.83 -0.76
N PRO A 346 14.14 -19.58 -0.29
CA PRO A 346 14.12 -18.41 -1.16
C PRO A 346 15.41 -18.18 -1.94
N ALA A 347 16.56 -18.63 -1.41
CA ALA A 347 17.84 -18.48 -2.08
C ALA A 347 17.96 -19.45 -3.25
N GLN A 348 17.52 -20.70 -3.07
CA GLN A 348 17.50 -21.68 -4.16
C GLN A 348 16.49 -21.28 -5.24
N LEU A 349 15.30 -20.80 -4.86
CA LEU A 349 14.31 -20.28 -5.83
C LEU A 349 14.88 -19.13 -6.67
N LEU A 350 15.62 -18.23 -6.03
CA LEU A 350 16.26 -17.14 -6.75
C LEU A 350 17.32 -17.64 -7.73
N LEU A 351 18.14 -18.62 -7.35
CA LEU A 351 19.13 -19.23 -8.26
C LEU A 351 18.47 -19.93 -9.44
N ASP A 352 17.40 -20.70 -9.19
CA ASP A 352 16.69 -21.45 -10.22
C ASP A 352 16.04 -20.50 -11.24
N PHE A 353 15.56 -19.34 -10.79
CA PHE A 353 15.03 -18.29 -11.67
C PHE A 353 16.12 -17.62 -12.54
N ILE A 354 17.26 -17.29 -11.94
CA ILE A 354 18.33 -16.55 -12.63
C ILE A 354 19.09 -17.44 -13.60
N PHE A 355 19.32 -18.71 -13.22
CA PHE A 355 20.10 -19.69 -13.97
C PHE A 355 19.25 -20.93 -14.30
N PRO A 356 18.18 -20.78 -15.10
CA PRO A 356 17.25 -21.87 -15.37
C PRO A 356 17.96 -23.02 -16.11
N GLY A 357 17.89 -24.21 -15.54
CA GLY A 357 18.47 -25.44 -16.11
C GLY A 357 19.94 -25.71 -15.77
N ASP A 358 20.63 -24.77 -15.11
CA ASP A 358 22.05 -24.92 -14.75
C ASP A 358 22.27 -25.78 -13.50
N ASN A 359 21.20 -26.15 -12.78
CA ASN A 359 21.24 -26.94 -11.53
C ASN A 359 22.16 -26.35 -10.44
N ARG A 360 22.36 -25.02 -10.44
CA ARG A 360 23.13 -24.29 -9.42
C ARG A 360 22.60 -24.59 -8.03
N LYS A 361 23.49 -24.65 -7.04
CA LYS A 361 23.10 -24.89 -5.63
C LYS A 361 23.55 -23.77 -4.73
N VAL A 362 22.74 -23.44 -3.73
CA VAL A 362 23.09 -22.46 -2.69
C VAL A 362 24.44 -22.81 -2.02
N ALA A 363 24.76 -24.10 -1.89
CA ALA A 363 26.04 -24.57 -1.35
C ALA A 363 27.28 -24.17 -2.19
N GLU A 364 27.09 -23.78 -3.45
CA GLU A 364 28.16 -23.32 -4.35
C GLU A 364 28.43 -21.81 -4.19
N VAL A 365 27.49 -21.07 -3.59
CA VAL A 365 27.57 -19.62 -3.42
C VAL A 365 28.51 -19.27 -2.27
N SER A 366 29.52 -18.42 -2.55
CA SER A 366 30.51 -17.98 -1.56
C SER A 366 30.90 -16.53 -1.76
N GLU A 367 31.64 -15.96 -0.81
CA GLU A 367 32.16 -14.58 -0.90
C GLU A 367 33.05 -14.38 -2.13
N THR A 368 33.84 -15.39 -2.50
CA THR A 368 34.75 -15.34 -3.67
C THR A 368 34.09 -15.83 -4.96
N SER A 369 32.84 -16.28 -4.90
CA SER A 369 32.06 -16.70 -6.07
C SER A 369 30.58 -16.39 -5.81
N PRO A 370 30.21 -15.11 -5.73
CA PRO A 370 28.83 -14.73 -5.53
C PRO A 370 28.04 -14.93 -6.83
N PRO A 371 26.72 -15.18 -6.76
CA PRO A 371 25.92 -15.57 -7.91
C PRO A 371 25.82 -14.46 -8.96
N TRP A 372 25.95 -13.20 -8.57
CA TRP A 372 25.95 -12.06 -9.51
C TRP A 372 27.26 -11.89 -10.31
N GLU A 373 28.27 -12.73 -10.07
CA GLU A 373 29.49 -12.80 -10.88
C GLU A 373 29.52 -14.00 -11.83
N TRP A 374 28.52 -14.88 -11.76
CA TRP A 374 28.42 -16.03 -12.64
C TRP A 374 27.94 -15.64 -14.04
N GLU A 375 28.27 -16.48 -15.03
CA GLU A 375 27.81 -16.31 -16.41
C GLU A 375 26.28 -16.33 -16.48
N GLY A 376 25.68 -15.30 -17.11
CA GLY A 376 24.23 -15.10 -17.18
C GLY A 376 23.71 -14.04 -16.21
N ALA A 377 24.48 -13.68 -15.17
CA ALA A 377 24.11 -12.66 -14.20
C ALA A 377 24.09 -11.23 -14.79
N GLU A 378 24.74 -11.00 -15.92
CA GLU A 378 24.73 -9.72 -16.63
C GLU A 378 23.36 -9.31 -17.16
N LYS A 379 22.41 -10.24 -17.25
CA LYS A 379 21.00 -9.98 -17.59
C LYS A 379 20.28 -9.13 -16.55
N PHE A 380 20.74 -9.15 -15.30
CA PHE A 380 20.14 -8.44 -14.18
C PHE A 380 21.20 -7.54 -13.51
N PRO A 381 21.48 -6.36 -14.10
CA PRO A 381 22.54 -5.49 -13.60
C PRO A 381 22.22 -4.86 -12.25
N THR A 382 20.93 -4.71 -11.90
CA THR A 382 20.49 -4.24 -10.57
C THR A 382 19.47 -5.19 -9.94
N PHE A 383 19.18 -5.01 -8.65
CA PHE A 383 18.10 -5.73 -7.98
C PHE A 383 16.72 -5.34 -8.52
N ASN A 384 16.52 -4.07 -8.89
CA ASN A 384 15.25 -3.63 -9.49
C ASN A 384 15.03 -4.27 -10.87
N ASP A 385 16.07 -4.46 -11.69
CA ASP A 385 15.96 -5.19 -12.96
C ASP A 385 15.55 -6.65 -12.74
N LEU A 386 16.10 -7.28 -11.71
CA LEU A 386 15.75 -8.63 -11.31
C LEU A 386 14.29 -8.71 -10.83
N LEU A 387 13.84 -7.80 -9.97
CA LEU A 387 12.44 -7.73 -9.52
C LEU A 387 11.49 -7.47 -10.70
N LEU A 388 11.86 -6.61 -11.65
CA LEU A 388 11.08 -6.38 -12.87
C LEU A 388 10.99 -7.66 -13.71
N ALA A 389 12.09 -8.40 -13.87
CA ALA A 389 12.08 -9.67 -14.58
C ALA A 389 11.19 -10.72 -13.90
N ILE A 390 11.22 -10.80 -12.56
CA ILE A 390 10.33 -11.67 -11.77
C ILE A 390 8.85 -11.31 -12.04
N SER A 391 8.54 -10.03 -12.22
CA SER A 391 7.19 -9.54 -12.50
C SER A 391 6.69 -9.95 -13.88
N ASN A 392 7.59 -9.96 -14.84
CA ASN A 392 7.30 -10.17 -16.26
C ASN A 392 7.37 -11.65 -16.66
N ALA A 393 7.77 -12.53 -15.75
CA ALA A 393 7.86 -13.97 -16.04
C ALA A 393 6.47 -14.50 -16.40
N GLU A 394 6.27 -14.97 -17.64
CA GLU A 394 4.96 -15.41 -18.14
C GLU A 394 4.44 -16.69 -17.45
N ASP A 395 5.36 -17.54 -16.97
CA ASP A 395 5.08 -18.76 -16.21
C ASP A 395 5.16 -18.52 -14.69
N ILE A 396 4.40 -17.52 -14.22
CA ILE A 396 4.25 -17.25 -12.79
C ILE A 396 3.81 -18.54 -12.05
N ASN A 397 3.00 -19.40 -12.68
CA ASN A 397 2.55 -20.68 -12.14
C ASN A 397 3.65 -21.73 -11.91
N SER A 398 4.91 -21.47 -12.28
CA SER A 398 6.02 -22.35 -11.94
C SER A 398 6.50 -22.06 -10.52
N THR A 399 6.72 -23.12 -9.74
CA THR A 399 7.38 -23.07 -8.42
C THR A 399 8.79 -22.45 -8.46
N ALA A 400 9.29 -22.04 -9.62
CA ALA A 400 10.61 -21.46 -9.83
C ALA A 400 10.63 -19.92 -9.76
N VAL A 401 9.50 -19.23 -9.81
CA VAL A 401 9.47 -17.75 -9.74
C VAL A 401 9.51 -17.31 -8.27
N PRO A 402 10.49 -16.50 -7.84
CA PRO A 402 10.64 -16.09 -6.45
C PRO A 402 9.67 -14.95 -6.09
N PHE A 403 8.38 -15.12 -6.38
CA PHE A 403 7.32 -14.14 -6.08
C PHE A 403 7.21 -13.86 -4.58
N ASN A 404 7.57 -14.83 -3.74
CA ASN A 404 7.74 -14.69 -2.30
C ASN A 404 8.65 -13.51 -1.92
N LEU A 405 9.78 -13.31 -2.62
CA LEU A 405 10.65 -12.14 -2.38
C LEU A 405 9.96 -10.82 -2.73
N LYS A 406 9.17 -10.83 -3.80
CA LYS A 406 8.49 -9.63 -4.29
C LYS A 406 7.30 -9.23 -3.42
N ARG A 407 6.50 -10.20 -2.95
CA ARG A 407 5.36 -9.93 -2.05
C ARG A 407 5.78 -9.75 -0.60
N SER A 408 6.99 -10.15 -0.23
CA SER A 408 7.48 -10.00 1.14
C SER A 408 7.37 -8.53 1.59
N PHE A 409 7.09 -8.30 2.88
CA PHE A 409 6.76 -6.99 3.46
C PHE A 409 5.45 -6.35 2.97
N HIS A 410 4.67 -6.99 2.11
CA HIS A 410 3.33 -6.49 1.77
C HIS A 410 2.29 -7.05 2.76
N PRO A 411 1.22 -6.28 3.04
CA PRO A 411 0.10 -6.76 3.85
C PRO A 411 -0.55 -8.01 3.27
N LYS A 412 -1.01 -8.90 4.14
CA LYS A 412 -1.93 -10.00 3.82
C LYS A 412 -3.34 -9.46 3.57
N ALA A 413 -4.24 -10.27 3.01
CA ALA A 413 -5.59 -9.80 2.70
C ALA A 413 -6.42 -9.44 3.95
N THR A 414 -6.24 -10.16 5.06
CA THR A 414 -6.85 -9.79 6.36
C THR A 414 -6.42 -8.39 6.77
N ALA A 415 -5.14 -8.08 6.63
CA ALA A 415 -4.60 -6.76 6.95
C ALA A 415 -5.09 -5.68 5.96
N PHE A 416 -5.25 -6.01 4.67
CA PHE A 416 -5.90 -5.12 3.71
C PHE A 416 -7.39 -4.86 4.00
N ALA A 417 -8.07 -5.73 4.75
CA ALA A 417 -9.43 -5.46 5.19
C ALA A 417 -9.48 -4.28 6.17
N GLU A 418 -8.46 -4.11 7.02
CA GLU A 418 -8.34 -2.94 7.90
C GLU A 418 -8.04 -1.66 7.12
N HIS A 419 -7.22 -1.73 6.06
CA HIS A 419 -7.03 -0.60 5.13
C HIS A 419 -8.36 -0.15 4.53
N LYS A 420 -9.16 -1.10 4.01
CA LYS A 420 -10.50 -0.83 3.51
C LYS A 420 -11.38 -0.17 4.56
N THR A 421 -11.42 -0.72 5.78
CA THR A 421 -12.25 -0.21 6.88
C THR A 421 -11.91 1.25 7.21
N LEU A 422 -10.64 1.56 7.40
CA LEU A 422 -10.19 2.92 7.73
C LEU A 422 -10.41 3.90 6.57
N ILE A 423 -10.26 3.45 5.33
CA ILE A 423 -10.59 4.28 4.16
C ILE A 423 -12.09 4.58 4.11
N PHE A 424 -12.97 3.59 4.31
CA PHE A 424 -14.42 3.86 4.36
C PHE A 424 -14.79 4.80 5.52
N ALA A 425 -14.15 4.67 6.69
CA ALA A 425 -14.33 5.61 7.79
C ALA A 425 -13.89 7.03 7.39
N ALA A 426 -12.75 7.17 6.72
CA ALA A 426 -12.30 8.46 6.19
C ALA A 426 -13.28 9.03 5.15
N VAL A 427 -13.84 8.18 4.28
CA VAL A 427 -14.86 8.56 3.29
C VAL A 427 -16.12 9.08 4.00
N ALA A 428 -16.61 8.35 4.99
CA ALA A 428 -17.78 8.76 5.77
C ALA A 428 -17.57 10.11 6.48
N ASN A 429 -16.41 10.30 7.11
CA ASN A 429 -16.10 11.52 7.88
C ASN A 429 -15.93 12.76 7.00
N ASN A 430 -15.66 12.56 5.70
CA ASN A 430 -15.39 13.64 4.75
C ASN A 430 -16.51 13.83 3.74
N ARG A 431 -17.68 13.22 3.91
CA ARG A 431 -18.83 13.40 3.02
C ARG A 431 -20.06 13.73 3.84
N ASP A 432 -20.94 14.54 3.28
CA ASP A 432 -22.27 14.71 3.85
C ASP A 432 -23.12 13.49 3.46
N ALA A 433 -24.11 13.16 4.29
CA ALA A 433 -25.05 12.10 3.97
C ALA A 433 -25.63 12.37 2.57
N ALA A 434 -25.50 11.38 1.67
CA ALA A 434 -26.10 11.50 0.36
C ALA A 434 -27.59 11.79 0.56
N THR A 435 -28.13 12.83 -0.09
CA THR A 435 -29.54 13.20 0.05
C THR A 435 -30.42 12.09 -0.53
N SER A 436 -30.68 11.09 0.29
CA SER A 436 -31.80 10.17 0.20
C SER A 436 -32.96 10.83 0.96
N ASP A 437 -34.15 10.74 0.38
CA ASP A 437 -35.37 11.04 1.12
C ASP A 437 -35.38 10.19 2.40
N ASN A 438 -35.19 10.83 3.56
CA ASN A 438 -35.32 10.31 4.92
C ASN A 438 -34.55 9.02 5.27
N ASN A 439 -33.44 9.16 6.01
CA ASN A 439 -33.38 8.83 7.44
C ASN A 439 -31.96 9.03 7.97
N GLY A 440 -31.82 9.86 9.01
CA GLY A 440 -30.56 10.08 9.69
C GLY A 440 -30.02 8.77 10.28
N ALA A 441 -28.88 8.31 9.77
CA ALA A 441 -28.12 7.23 10.37
C ALA A 441 -26.97 7.86 11.17
N ASN A 442 -27.08 7.82 12.50
CA ASN A 442 -25.97 8.07 13.39
C ASN A 442 -24.96 6.92 13.28
N TYR A 443 -23.67 7.27 13.24
CA TYR A 443 -22.56 6.36 13.41
C TYR A 443 -22.77 5.51 14.68
N THR A 444 -22.77 4.19 14.51
CA THR A 444 -22.58 3.23 15.60
C THR A 444 -21.40 2.38 15.19
N GLU A 445 -20.32 2.49 15.95
CA GLU A 445 -19.16 1.63 15.83
C GLU A 445 -19.63 0.19 16.05
N ARG A 446 -19.64 -0.62 14.98
CA ARG A 446 -20.00 -2.03 15.07
C ARG A 446 -18.72 -2.82 15.31
N CYS A 447 -18.45 -3.19 16.56
CA CYS A 447 -17.50 -4.27 16.85
C CYS A 447 -18.02 -5.53 16.14
N LYS A 448 -17.25 -6.05 15.19
CA LYS A 448 -17.57 -7.27 14.46
C LYS A 448 -16.84 -8.43 15.14
N ASP A 449 -17.58 -9.25 15.89
CA ASP A 449 -17.11 -10.60 16.23
C ASP A 449 -17.53 -11.56 15.10
N TRP A 450 -16.54 -12.24 14.53
CA TRP A 450 -16.78 -13.36 13.62
C TRP A 450 -16.94 -14.62 14.47
N ASP A 451 -18.17 -15.13 14.63
CA ASP A 451 -18.36 -16.45 15.24
C ASP A 451 -17.99 -17.54 14.22
N ILE A 452 -16.79 -18.09 14.40
CA ILE A 452 -16.13 -19.06 13.50
C ILE A 452 -16.90 -20.39 13.40
N LYS A 453 -17.95 -20.62 14.20
CA LYS A 453 -18.62 -21.93 14.24
C LYS A 453 -19.83 -22.10 13.33
N GLU A 454 -20.46 -21.04 12.82
CA GLU A 454 -21.79 -21.19 12.18
C GLU A 454 -22.03 -20.45 10.84
N ASP A 455 -21.01 -19.87 10.18
CA ASP A 455 -21.21 -19.13 8.91
C ASP A 455 -22.38 -18.11 8.97
N ARG A 456 -22.52 -17.43 10.12
CA ARG A 456 -23.57 -16.42 10.33
C ARG A 456 -22.98 -15.14 10.89
N LEU A 457 -23.37 -14.03 10.28
CA LEU A 457 -23.13 -12.68 10.80
C LEU A 457 -23.96 -12.49 12.08
N LEU A 458 -23.30 -12.41 13.23
CA LEU A 458 -23.94 -11.90 14.45
C LEU A 458 -23.76 -10.39 14.48
N ILE A 459 -24.86 -9.67 14.25
CA ILE A 459 -24.92 -8.21 14.35
C ILE A 459 -25.47 -7.87 15.73
N SER A 460 -24.65 -7.32 16.63
CA SER A 460 -25.17 -6.58 17.78
C SER A 460 -25.08 -5.09 17.51
N THR A 461 -26.22 -4.40 17.59
CA THR A 461 -26.32 -2.94 17.58
C THR A 461 -26.39 -2.44 19.01
N PHE A 462 -25.43 -1.63 19.44
CA PHE A 462 -25.50 -0.87 20.69
C PHE A 462 -25.86 0.57 20.40
N LYS A 463 -26.67 1.22 21.24
CA LYS A 463 -26.91 2.66 21.14
C LYS A 463 -25.85 3.40 21.95
N LEU A 464 -25.46 4.60 21.50
CA LEU A 464 -24.53 5.48 22.20
C LEU A 464 -24.98 5.79 23.65
N ASP A 465 -26.29 5.71 23.91
CA ASP A 465 -26.91 5.91 25.23
C ASP A 465 -26.64 4.76 26.21
N ASP A 466 -26.22 3.58 25.73
CA ASP A 466 -25.99 2.38 26.54
C ASP A 466 -24.59 2.37 27.23
N LEU A 467 -23.72 3.36 26.93
CA LEU A 467 -22.32 3.43 27.40
C LEU A 467 -21.99 4.66 28.28
N MET A 468 -22.96 5.50 28.64
CA MET A 468 -22.67 6.73 29.38
C MET A 468 -22.55 6.53 30.90
N THR A 469 -21.31 6.44 31.39
CA THR A 469 -20.88 7.28 32.51
C THR A 469 -19.62 8.03 32.08
N VAL A 470 -19.79 9.33 31.81
CA VAL A 470 -18.72 10.28 31.49
C VAL A 470 -17.88 10.51 32.75
N GLN A 471 -16.56 10.36 32.67
CA GLN A 471 -15.63 10.97 33.64
C GLN A 471 -15.16 12.33 33.10
N ASP A 472 -14.96 13.28 34.03
CA ASP A 472 -14.87 14.74 33.80
C ASP A 472 -13.58 15.25 33.11
N ASP A 473 -12.80 14.41 32.43
CA ASP A 473 -11.55 14.81 31.76
C ASP A 473 -11.51 14.59 30.24
N GLY A 474 -12.64 14.20 29.63
CA GLY A 474 -12.80 14.30 28.17
C GLY A 474 -12.03 13.27 27.35
N TYR A 475 -11.57 12.17 27.96
CA TYR A 475 -11.10 10.97 27.27
C TYR A 475 -12.08 9.82 27.45
N VAL A 476 -12.26 9.00 26.40
CA VAL A 476 -13.00 7.73 26.45
C VAL A 476 -11.99 6.61 26.59
N GLU A 477 -12.08 5.86 27.69
CA GLU A 477 -11.24 4.68 27.95
C GLU A 477 -12.07 3.42 27.67
N CYS A 478 -11.66 2.61 26.70
CA CYS A 478 -12.26 1.30 26.45
C CYS A 478 -11.74 0.30 27.49
N PHE A 479 -12.41 0.19 28.65
CA PHE A 479 -12.13 -0.90 29.61
C PHE A 479 -12.83 -2.19 29.19
N GLY A 480 -12.03 -3.24 29.00
CA GLY A 480 -12.52 -4.61 28.90
C GLY A 480 -12.96 -5.21 30.24
N HIS A 481 -13.60 -6.39 30.19
CA HIS A 481 -13.55 -7.38 31.28
C HIS A 481 -13.71 -8.79 30.67
N ILE A 482 -12.69 -9.65 30.70
CA ILE A 482 -12.25 -10.60 31.75
C ILE A 482 -13.35 -11.57 32.20
N SER A 483 -13.08 -12.84 31.94
CA SER A 483 -13.75 -14.02 32.49
C SER A 483 -13.37 -14.31 33.94
N ALA A 484 -14.37 -14.65 34.79
CA ALA A 484 -14.38 -15.75 35.79
C ALA A 484 -15.55 -15.58 36.81
N PRO A 485 -15.93 -16.58 37.63
CA PRO A 485 -16.12 -18.03 37.40
C PRO A 485 -17.56 -18.48 37.82
N THR A 486 -18.00 -19.71 37.47
CA THR A 486 -18.77 -20.57 38.41
C THR A 486 -18.94 -22.01 37.91
N GLN A 487 -18.90 -22.91 38.89
CA GLN A 487 -18.97 -24.37 38.83
C GLN A 487 -20.36 -24.89 38.43
N TYR A 488 -20.38 -26.09 37.86
CA TYR A 488 -21.03 -27.25 38.49
C TYR A 488 -20.13 -28.48 38.37
#